data_AF-A0A838GM36-F1
#
_entry.id   AF-A0A838GM36-F1
#
_cell.length_a   1.000
_cell.length_b   1.000
_cell.length_c   1.000
_cell.angle_alpha   90.00
_cell.angle_beta   90.00
_cell.angle_gamma   90.00
#
_symmetry.space_group_name_H-M   'P 1'
#
loop_
_entity.id
_entity.type
_entity.pdbx_description
1 polymer ?
#
loop_
_entity_poly.entity_id
_entity_poly.type
_entity_poly.pdbx_seq_one_letter_code
_entity_poly.pdbx_strand_id
1 'polypeptide(L)'
;MALPGVDVAYEVEQINQGYGIKVGDSRYRINGRVYVVKPDGATYPESGENVIQVSRPAFLALRLLIRHGGRTAAFHRETVHDPKYTDDVIREALALYELWKGTT
;
A
#
# COMPACT_ATOMS: atom_id res chain seq x y z
N MET A 1 -0.12 2.13 1.04
CA MET A 1 -0.03 0.67 0.89
C MET A 1 0.59 0.09 2.15
N ALA A 2 0.04 -1.00 2.69
CA ALA A 2 0.67 -1.75 3.76
C ALA A 2 1.62 -2.81 3.17
N LEU A 3 2.82 -2.96 3.75
CA LEU A 3 3.77 -4.00 3.39
C LEU A 3 3.36 -5.37 3.96
N PRO A 4 3.94 -6.48 3.48
CA PRO A 4 3.73 -7.81 4.05
C PRO A 4 3.97 -7.83 5.56
N GLY A 5 3.21 -8.69 6.26
CA GLY A 5 3.26 -8.80 7.73
C GLY A 5 2.37 -7.83 8.50
N VAL A 6 1.80 -6.81 7.85
CA VAL A 6 0.79 -5.94 8.48
C VAL A 6 -0.59 -6.54 8.31
N ASP A 7 -1.21 -6.98 9.41
CA ASP A 7 -2.61 -7.41 9.43
C ASP A 7 -3.55 -6.20 9.59
N VAL A 8 -3.83 -5.55 8.45
CA VAL A 8 -4.73 -4.40 8.39
C VAL A 8 -6.14 -4.74 8.86
N ALA A 9 -6.62 -5.96 8.59
CA ALA A 9 -7.99 -6.35 8.95
C ALA A 9 -8.14 -6.46 10.47
N TYR A 10 -7.20 -7.13 11.13
CA TYR A 10 -7.15 -7.24 12.57
C TYR A 10 -7.04 -5.86 13.25
N GLU A 11 -6.19 -4.97 12.72
CA GLU A 11 -6.03 -3.63 13.30
C GLU A 11 -7.27 -2.76 13.16
N VAL A 12 -7.98 -2.86 12.03
CA VAL A 12 -9.26 -2.18 11.86
C VAL A 12 -10.31 -2.70 12.83
N GLU A 13 -10.35 -4.03 13.06
CA GLU A 13 -11.24 -4.62 14.07
C GLU A 13 -10.94 -4.09 15.48
N GLN A 14 -9.65 -4.04 15.86
CA GLN A 14 -9.22 -3.50 17.14
C GLN A 14 -9.59 -2.02 17.31
N ILE A 15 -9.46 -1.21 16.25
CA ILE A 15 -9.93 0.18 16.25
C ILE A 15 -11.44 0.25 16.48
N ASN A 16 -12.22 -0.59 15.79
CA ASN A 16 -13.68 -0.65 15.93
C ASN A 16 -14.13 -1.09 17.34
N GLN A 17 -13.33 -1.93 18.01
CA GLN A 17 -13.54 -2.37 19.40
C GLN A 17 -13.08 -1.31 20.43
N GLY A 18 -12.51 -0.19 19.99
CA GLY A 18 -12.08 0.90 20.87
C GLY A 18 -10.66 0.78 21.41
N TYR A 19 -9.86 -0.16 20.91
CA TYR A 19 -8.46 -0.33 21.32
C TYR A 19 -7.51 0.67 20.63
N GLY A 20 -7.97 1.38 19.59
CA GLY A 20 -7.21 2.43 18.92
C GLY A 20 -7.14 3.73 19.73
N ILE A 21 -5.97 4.36 19.79
CA ILE A 21 -5.80 5.66 20.42
C ILE A 21 -6.23 6.74 19.45
N LYS A 22 -7.25 7.55 19.77
CA LYS A 22 -7.64 8.70 18.92
C LYS A 22 -6.53 9.75 18.92
N VAL A 23 -6.11 10.18 17.73
CA VAL A 23 -4.96 11.10 17.53
C VAL A 23 -5.29 12.31 16.68
N GLY A 24 -6.56 12.46 16.32
CA GLY A 24 -7.10 13.57 15.55
C GLY A 24 -8.52 13.27 15.11
N ASP A 25 -9.06 14.12 14.26
CA ASP A 25 -10.37 13.90 13.67
C ASP A 25 -10.33 12.71 12.73
N SER A 26 -11.20 11.74 13.03
CA SER A 26 -11.30 10.46 12.34
C SER A 26 -9.98 9.71 12.18
N ARG A 27 -9.03 9.90 13.11
CA ARG A 27 -7.71 9.25 13.08
C ARG A 27 -7.42 8.49 14.36
N TYR A 28 -6.95 7.26 14.18
CA TYR A 28 -6.66 6.32 15.26
C TYR A 28 -5.27 5.73 15.10
N ARG A 29 -4.54 5.60 16.20
CA ARG A 29 -3.23 4.96 16.24
C ARG A 29 -3.33 3.59 16.91
N ILE A 30 -2.74 2.58 16.27
CA ILE A 30 -2.59 1.23 16.79
C ILE A 30 -1.30 0.62 16.26
N ASN A 31 -0.55 -0.12 17.09
CA ASN A 31 0.68 -0.81 16.70
C ASN A 31 1.67 0.05 15.87
N GLY A 32 1.86 1.32 16.27
CA GLY A 32 2.77 2.24 15.58
C GLY A 32 2.26 2.79 14.24
N ARG A 33 1.03 2.45 13.83
CA ARG A 33 0.39 2.93 12.60
C ARG A 33 -0.76 3.87 12.90
N VAL A 34 -0.97 4.84 12.02
CA VAL A 34 -2.11 5.76 12.03
C VAL A 34 -3.07 5.34 10.92
N TYR A 35 -4.33 5.21 11.28
CA TYR A 35 -5.44 4.90 10.40
C TYR A 35 -6.38 6.09 10.31
N VAL A 36 -6.95 6.30 9.13
CA VAL A 36 -8.00 7.28 8.89
C VAL A 36 -9.32 6.58 8.61
N VAL A 37 -10.37 7.03 9.29
CA VAL A 37 -11.77 6.64 9.05
C VAL A 37 -12.37 7.68 8.11
N LYS A 38 -12.84 7.23 6.96
CA LYS A 38 -13.51 8.10 6.00
C LYS A 38 -14.99 8.29 6.36
N PRO A 39 -15.68 9.31 5.82
CA PRO A 39 -17.09 9.55 6.11
C PRO A 39 -18.03 8.38 5.76
N ASP A 40 -17.62 7.50 4.85
CA ASP A 40 -18.34 6.28 4.47
C ASP A 40 -18.13 5.11 5.46
N GLY A 41 -17.38 5.34 6.55
CA GLY A 41 -17.05 4.35 7.56
C GLY A 41 -15.86 3.46 7.21
N ALA A 42 -15.26 3.62 6.04
CA ALA A 42 -14.12 2.80 5.65
C ALA A 42 -12.81 3.30 6.30
N THR A 43 -12.08 2.37 6.90
CA THR A 43 -10.84 2.64 7.64
C THR A 43 -9.63 2.18 6.85
N TYR A 44 -8.63 3.04 6.68
CA TYR A 44 -7.43 2.76 5.89
C TYR A 44 -6.16 3.19 6.63
N PRO A 45 -5.04 2.45 6.48
CA PRO A 45 -3.76 2.90 7.01
C PRO A 45 -3.29 4.16 6.27
N GLU A 46 -3.06 5.22 7.03
CA GLU A 46 -2.56 6.52 6.54
C GLU A 46 -1.04 6.59 6.66
N SER A 47 -0.44 6.17 7.77
CA SER A 47 1.00 6.25 7.97
C SER A 47 1.50 5.33 9.08
N GLY A 48 2.82 5.28 9.26
CA GLY A 48 3.48 4.54 10.34
C GLY A 48 4.27 3.35 9.82
N GLU A 49 4.70 2.50 10.76
CA GLU A 49 5.59 1.39 10.46
C GLU A 49 4.98 0.45 9.41
N ASN A 50 5.76 0.11 8.38
CA ASN A 50 5.37 -0.75 7.27
C ASN A 50 4.18 -0.24 6.44
N VAL A 51 3.89 1.07 6.48
CA VAL A 51 2.91 1.75 5.61
C VAL A 51 3.63 2.75 4.72
N ILE A 52 3.54 2.54 3.40
CA ILE A 52 4.19 3.42 2.41
C ILE A 52 3.12 4.18 1.62
N GLN A 53 3.28 5.50 1.52
CA GLN A 53 2.51 6.34 0.60
C GLN A 53 3.02 6.13 -0.81
N VAL A 54 2.12 5.77 -1.73
CA VAL A 54 2.44 5.40 -3.10
C VAL A 54 1.42 6.01 -4.03
N SER A 55 1.88 6.52 -5.17
CA SER A 55 0.98 7.05 -6.20
C SER A 55 0.08 5.96 -6.76
N ARG A 56 -1.13 6.30 -7.22
CA ARG A 56 -2.03 5.32 -7.84
C ARG A 56 -1.38 4.60 -9.04
N PRO A 57 -0.68 5.28 -9.96
CA PRO A 57 0.03 4.59 -11.05
C PRO A 57 1.12 3.63 -10.55
N ALA A 58 1.92 4.02 -9.56
CA ALA A 58 2.97 3.15 -9.01
C ALA A 58 2.40 1.93 -8.28
N PHE A 59 1.29 2.11 -7.55
CA PHE A 59 0.58 0.98 -6.93
C PHE A 59 0.04 -0.01 -7.98
N LEU A 60 -0.52 0.50 -9.09
CA LEU A 60 -0.97 -0.37 -10.19
C LEU A 60 0.18 -1.08 -10.88
N ALA A 61 1.30 -0.39 -11.12
CA ALA A 61 2.50 -0.99 -11.69
C ALA A 61 3.07 -2.09 -10.77
N LEU A 62 3.08 -1.87 -9.45
CA LEU A 62 3.49 -2.87 -8.47
C LEU A 62 2.61 -4.12 -8.51
N ARG A 63 1.28 -3.97 -8.65
CA ARG A 63 0.38 -5.12 -8.82
C ARG A 63 0.70 -5.94 -10.07
N LEU A 64 1.10 -5.29 -11.16
CA LEU A 64 1.55 -5.97 -12.38
C LEU A 64 2.88 -6.69 -12.14
N LEU A 65 3.84 -6.05 -11.48
CA LEU A 65 5.11 -6.68 -11.11
C LEU A 65 4.88 -7.95 -10.26
N ILE A 66 4.05 -7.87 -9.23
CA ILE A 66 3.69 -9.03 -8.39
C ILE A 66 3.04 -10.13 -9.23
N ARG A 67 2.05 -9.77 -10.07
CA ARG A 67 1.35 -10.72 -10.94
C ARG A 67 2.29 -11.47 -11.89
N HIS A 68 3.26 -10.77 -12.47
CA HIS A 68 4.16 -11.32 -13.48
C HIS A 68 5.49 -11.83 -12.91
N GLY A 69 5.69 -11.78 -11.59
CA GLY A 69 6.96 -12.17 -10.97
C GLY A 69 8.12 -11.22 -11.30
N GLY A 70 7.84 -9.95 -11.57
CA GLY A 70 8.82 -8.89 -11.85
C GLY A 70 8.67 -8.27 -13.24
N ARG A 71 9.74 -7.61 -13.71
CA ARG A 71 9.76 -6.87 -14.98
C ARG A 71 9.97 -7.78 -16.19
N THR A 72 9.00 -8.67 -16.43
CA THR A 72 9.04 -9.62 -17.55
C THR A 72 8.61 -8.98 -18.87
N ALA A 73 8.76 -9.71 -19.99
CA ALA A 73 8.22 -9.29 -21.27
C ALA A 73 6.68 -9.10 -21.25
N ALA A 74 5.96 -9.87 -20.41
CA ALA A 74 4.53 -9.71 -20.23
C ALA A 74 4.19 -8.38 -19.54
N PHE A 75 4.90 -8.05 -18.45
CA PHE A 75 4.80 -6.74 -17.80
C PHE A 75 5.04 -5.61 -18.80
N HIS A 76 6.13 -5.70 -19.58
CA HIS A 76 6.46 -4.68 -20.57
C HIS A 76 5.33 -4.49 -21.60
N ARG A 77 4.73 -5.56 -22.10
CA ARG A 77 3.62 -5.45 -23.07
C ARG A 77 2.38 -4.77 -22.48
N GLU A 78 2.10 -4.99 -21.20
CA GLU A 78 0.96 -4.35 -20.51
C GLU A 78 1.20 -2.88 -20.18
N THR A 79 2.46 -2.44 -20.06
CA THR A 79 2.78 -1.05 -19.65
C THR A 79 3.19 -0.13 -20.80
N VAL A 80 3.80 -0.65 -21.88
CA VAL A 80 4.49 0.16 -22.89
C VAL A 80 3.62 1.20 -23.61
N HIS A 81 2.31 0.93 -23.76
CA HIS A 81 1.41 1.81 -24.50
C HIS A 81 0.53 2.69 -23.60
N ASP A 82 0.62 2.53 -22.28
CA ASP A 82 -0.20 3.30 -21.35
C ASP A 82 0.63 4.43 -20.72
N PRO A 83 0.32 5.70 -21.04
CA PRO A 83 1.12 6.85 -20.64
C PRO A 83 1.19 7.08 -19.12
N LYS A 84 0.34 6.40 -18.33
CA LYS A 84 0.41 6.49 -16.87
C LYS A 84 1.61 5.74 -16.29
N TYR A 85 2.21 4.81 -17.04
CA TYR A 85 3.40 4.05 -16.63
C TYR A 85 4.66 4.72 -17.16
N THR A 86 4.97 5.90 -16.63
CA THR A 86 6.24 6.57 -16.90
C THR A 86 7.41 5.78 -16.30
N ASP A 87 8.63 6.08 -16.75
CA ASP A 87 9.83 5.45 -16.20
C ASP A 87 9.98 5.69 -14.69
N ASP A 88 9.57 6.86 -14.20
CA ASP A 88 9.59 7.18 -12.76
C ASP A 88 8.59 6.32 -11.98
N VAL A 89 7.38 6.13 -12.50
CA VAL A 89 6.35 5.26 -11.91
C VAL A 89 6.81 3.81 -11.86
N ILE A 90 7.44 3.32 -12.94
CA ILE A 90 7.98 1.95 -12.99
C ILE A 90 9.13 1.80 -12.01
N ARG A 91 10.01 2.81 -11.88
CA ARG A 91 11.13 2.79 -10.93
C ARG A 91 10.64 2.77 -9.48
N GLU A 92 9.67 3.60 -9.13
CA GLU A 92 9.02 3.60 -7.81
C GLU A 92 8.43 2.22 -7.50
N ALA A 93 7.67 1.66 -8.45
CA ALA A 93 7.05 0.34 -8.29
C ALA A 93 8.07 -0.79 -8.14
N LEU A 94 9.19 -0.74 -8.86
CA LEU A 94 10.27 -1.74 -8.73
C LEU A 94 10.93 -1.68 -7.35
N ALA A 95 11.19 -0.48 -6.82
CA ALA A 95 11.74 -0.35 -5.47
C ALA A 95 10.80 -0.99 -4.43
N LEU A 96 9.48 -0.77 -4.56
CA LEU A 96 8.48 -1.41 -3.70
C LEU A 96 8.41 -2.93 -3.90
N TYR A 97 8.57 -3.42 -5.12
CA TYR A 97 8.56 -4.84 -5.41
C TYR A 97 9.73 -5.58 -4.76
N GLU A 98 10.93 -4.98 -4.76
CA GLU A 98 12.09 -5.59 -4.08
C GLU A 98 11.93 -5.57 -2.55
N LEU A 99 11.37 -4.51 -1.96
CA LEU A 99 11.02 -4.47 -0.54
C LEU A 99 9.98 -5.55 -0.19
N TRP A 100 8.98 -5.73 -1.05
CA TRP A 100 7.96 -6.76 -0.90
C TRP A 100 8.57 -8.18 -0.96
N LYS A 101 9.50 -8.43 -1.90
CA LYS A 101 10.21 -9.71 -1.99
C LYS A 101 11.13 -9.98 -0.81
N GLY A 102 11.82 -8.96 -0.29
CA GLY A 102 12.73 -9.13 0.84
C GLY A 102 12.05 -9.42 2.18
N THR A 103 10.71 -9.35 2.22
CA THR A 103 9.88 -9.58 3.41
C THR A 103 9.06 -10.88 3.34
N THR A 104 9.15 -11.63 2.23
CA THR A 104 8.48 -12.94 2.03
C THR A 104 9.49 -14.08 2.05
#